data_AF-A0A0K1EDM0-F1
#
_entry.id   AF-A0A0K1EDM0-F1
#
_cell.length_a   1.000
_cell.length_b   1.000
_cell.length_c   1.000
_cell.angle_alpha   90.00
_cell.angle_beta   90.00
_cell.angle_gamma   90.00
#
_symmetry.space_group_name_H-M   'P 1'
#
loop_
_entity.id
_entity.type
_entity.pdbx_description
1 polymer ?
#
loop_
_entity_poly.entity_id
_entity_poly.type
_entity_poly.pdbx_seq_one_letter_code
_entity_poly.pdbx_strand_id
1 'polypeptide(L)'
;MIPTSMPAPGSPPYLTRTQFDDLRWGDEDIATSLGAISRHVQAKTLETIDWYMRRKQMRAVLSQAMRLGAITFAAIGGLVPLLSATVLAPGRKEIEHLPVEVGQLGYVAFALAAGCIVIDRVFGLSTAWMRFMGSAFALQRALAEFQLDWAMMHMKLGGQPPTLAQAEQMLLRLKELHSAVLLVVEQETQSWMAEFQSSLDELYRVAKMRAHTLEPGILDVVVPNGALADDGLALYLDGSLRNHFHGTRTQLTGVLAGQHVVMIRAMIRGNPVEITGTTMLSPGAIGTVSVTLPVPDERVADPSTEEGTTHEKGRSSVVPPDGSLTRARDAE
;
A
#
# COMPACT_ATOMS: atom_id res chain seq x y z
N MET A 1 -3.93 18.12 14.49
CA MET A 1 -5.35 18.19 14.07
C MET A 1 -5.39 18.08 12.56
N ILE A 2 -5.71 16.90 12.03
CA ILE A 2 -5.96 16.69 10.60
C ILE A 2 -7.36 17.28 10.32
N PRO A 3 -7.55 18.12 9.29
CA PRO A 3 -8.87 18.66 9.00
C PRO A 3 -9.81 17.49 8.65
N THR A 4 -10.80 17.25 9.52
CA THR A 4 -11.74 16.13 9.48
C THR A 4 -12.88 16.29 8.47
N SER A 5 -12.80 17.26 7.56
CA SER A 5 -13.77 17.40 6.47
C SER A 5 -13.05 17.25 5.13
N MET A 6 -12.99 16.01 4.66
CA MET A 6 -12.84 15.74 3.24
C MET A 6 -13.96 16.53 2.51
N PRO A 7 -13.68 17.22 1.38
CA PRO A 7 -14.70 18.05 0.74
C PRO A 7 -15.87 17.16 0.36
N ALA A 8 -17.03 17.42 0.97
CA ALA A 8 -18.28 16.80 0.57
C ALA A 8 -18.42 16.92 -0.95
N PRO A 9 -18.94 15.90 -1.66
CA PRO A 9 -19.33 16.08 -3.05
C PRO A 9 -20.21 17.33 -3.09
N GLY A 10 -19.80 18.36 -3.85
CA GLY A 10 -20.50 19.63 -3.86
C GLY A 10 -22.01 19.40 -4.03
N SER A 11 -22.82 20.13 -3.28
CA SER A 11 -24.26 19.87 -3.22
C SER A 11 -24.87 19.91 -4.63
N PRO A 12 -25.61 18.88 -5.06
CA PRO A 12 -26.35 18.97 -6.31
C PRO A 12 -27.27 20.20 -6.26
N PRO A 13 -27.57 20.83 -7.42
CA PRO A 13 -28.38 22.05 -7.49
C PRO A 13 -29.71 21.92 -6.73
N TYR A 14 -30.29 20.72 -6.75
CA TYR A 14 -31.46 20.29 -6.02
C TYR A 14 -31.41 20.54 -4.49
N LEU A 15 -30.24 20.42 -3.84
CA LEU A 15 -30.07 20.67 -2.39
C LEU A 15 -29.80 22.14 -2.04
N THR A 16 -29.49 22.97 -3.04
CA THR A 16 -28.96 24.32 -2.79
C THR A 16 -30.08 25.38 -2.75
N ARG A 17 -31.24 25.08 -3.32
CA ARG A 17 -32.38 26.00 -3.39
C ARG A 17 -33.69 25.19 -3.41
N THR A 18 -34.02 24.56 -2.29
CA THR A 18 -35.31 23.89 -2.04
C THR A 18 -36.47 24.87 -1.83
N GLN A 19 -36.22 26.17 -1.84
CA GLN A 19 -37.24 27.17 -1.58
C GLN A 19 -38.17 27.32 -2.79
N PHE A 20 -39.35 26.72 -2.69
CA PHE A 20 -40.54 27.12 -3.45
C PHE A 20 -41.00 28.54 -3.09
N ASP A 21 -40.28 29.26 -2.24
CA ASP A 21 -40.59 30.62 -1.76
C ASP A 21 -40.80 31.64 -2.89
N ASP A 22 -40.21 31.40 -4.07
CA ASP A 22 -40.40 32.24 -5.27
C ASP A 22 -41.64 31.86 -6.11
N LEU A 23 -42.26 30.70 -5.88
CA LEU A 23 -43.41 30.19 -6.64
C LEU A 23 -44.71 30.63 -5.95
N ARG A 24 -45.23 31.79 -6.37
CA ARG A 24 -46.54 32.28 -5.92
C ARG A 24 -47.66 31.39 -6.48
N TRP A 25 -48.48 30.84 -5.59
CA TRP A 25 -49.78 30.25 -5.94
C TRP A 25 -50.79 31.39 -6.14
N GLY A 26 -51.37 31.48 -7.33
CA GLY A 26 -52.47 32.40 -7.61
C GLY A 26 -53.79 31.65 -7.60
N ASP A 27 -54.68 31.97 -6.66
CA ASP A 27 -56.01 31.34 -6.56
C ASP A 27 -56.89 31.61 -7.80
N GLU A 28 -56.58 32.67 -8.56
CA GLU A 28 -57.32 33.06 -9.77
C GLU A 28 -56.93 32.24 -11.01
N ASP A 29 -55.79 31.52 -11.02
CA ASP A 29 -55.38 30.69 -12.15
C ASP A 29 -54.53 29.46 -11.72
N ILE A 30 -55.26 28.42 -11.31
CA ILE A 30 -54.72 27.12 -10.89
C ILE A 30 -53.86 26.49 -12.00
N ALA A 31 -54.26 26.62 -13.26
CA ALA A 31 -53.56 26.02 -14.39
C ALA A 31 -52.18 26.65 -14.61
N THR A 32 -52.12 27.99 -14.57
CA THR A 32 -50.86 28.73 -14.70
C THR A 32 -49.91 28.43 -13.54
N SER A 33 -50.44 28.38 -12.30
CA SER A 33 -49.65 28.05 -11.10
C SER A 33 -49.04 26.64 -11.17
N LEU A 34 -49.85 25.63 -11.52
CA LEU A 34 -49.38 24.25 -11.74
C LEU A 34 -48.32 24.15 -12.84
N GLY A 35 -48.53 24.84 -13.96
CA GLY A 35 -47.58 24.88 -15.07
C GLY A 35 -46.24 25.54 -14.70
N ALA A 36 -46.27 26.57 -13.86
CA ALA A 36 -45.06 27.21 -13.35
C ALA A 36 -44.26 26.27 -12.42
N ILE A 37 -44.93 25.64 -11.44
CA ILE A 37 -44.30 24.69 -10.52
C ILE A 37 -43.72 23.50 -11.30
N SER A 38 -44.48 22.94 -12.24
CA SER A 38 -44.03 21.80 -13.05
C SER A 38 -42.79 22.12 -13.87
N ARG A 39 -42.75 23.26 -14.55
CA ARG A 39 -41.56 23.70 -15.29
C ARG A 39 -40.35 23.89 -14.37
N HIS A 40 -40.57 24.46 -13.18
CA HIS A 40 -39.50 24.65 -12.21
C HIS A 40 -38.92 23.32 -11.74
N VAL A 41 -39.77 22.37 -11.32
CA VAL A 41 -39.34 21.04 -10.86
C VAL A 41 -38.61 20.29 -11.97
N GLN A 42 -39.15 20.28 -13.20
CA GLN A 42 -38.50 19.62 -14.33
C GLN A 42 -37.14 20.25 -14.68
N ALA A 43 -37.04 21.59 -14.68
CA ALA A 43 -35.79 22.29 -14.93
C ALA A 43 -34.72 21.93 -13.88
N LYS A 44 -35.11 21.84 -12.60
CA LYS A 44 -34.22 21.45 -11.51
C LYS A 44 -33.77 19.99 -11.60
N THR A 45 -34.67 19.10 -11.99
CA THR A 45 -34.33 17.69 -12.24
C THR A 45 -33.32 17.57 -13.39
N LEU A 46 -33.54 18.28 -14.50
CA LEU A 46 -32.59 18.34 -15.63
C LEU A 46 -31.23 18.91 -15.22
N GLU A 47 -31.22 20.02 -14.47
CA GLU A 47 -29.98 20.62 -13.95
C GLU A 47 -29.19 19.63 -13.08
N THR A 48 -29.89 18.82 -12.30
CA THR A 48 -29.30 17.79 -11.43
C THR A 48 -28.75 16.62 -12.25
N ILE A 49 -29.47 16.17 -13.29
CA ILE A 49 -28.97 15.15 -14.24
C ILE A 49 -27.67 15.64 -14.90
N ASP A 50 -27.68 16.86 -15.42
CA ASP A 50 -26.52 17.47 -16.08
C ASP A 50 -25.34 17.62 -15.13
N TRP A 51 -25.61 17.96 -13.86
CA TRP A 51 -24.59 18.02 -12.83
C TRP A 51 -23.89 16.66 -12.65
N TYR A 52 -24.64 15.57 -12.53
CA TYR A 52 -24.08 14.21 -12.42
C TYR A 52 -23.29 13.83 -13.67
N MET A 53 -23.82 14.12 -14.86
CA MET A 53 -23.16 13.81 -16.15
C MET A 53 -21.84 14.56 -16.33
N ARG A 54 -21.79 15.86 -15.97
CA ARG A 54 -20.54 16.64 -16.01
C ARG A 54 -19.54 16.15 -14.97
N ARG A 55 -19.99 15.85 -13.75
CA ARG A 55 -19.11 15.41 -12.65
C ARG A 55 -18.46 14.06 -12.93
N LYS A 56 -19.16 13.15 -13.62
CA LYS A 56 -18.63 11.87 -14.10
C LYS A 56 -17.33 12.04 -14.89
N GLN A 57 -17.30 12.94 -15.88
CA GLN A 57 -16.15 13.10 -16.78
C GLN A 57 -14.88 13.49 -16.01
N MET A 58 -15.01 14.45 -15.08
CA MET A 58 -13.90 14.89 -14.24
C MET A 58 -13.35 13.77 -13.35
N ARG A 59 -14.22 12.89 -12.82
CA ARG A 59 -13.78 11.75 -12.00
C ARG A 59 -13.13 10.65 -12.84
N ALA A 60 -13.69 10.36 -14.02
CA ALA A 60 -13.13 9.38 -14.95
C ALA A 60 -11.71 9.79 -15.41
N VAL A 61 -11.53 11.06 -15.81
CA VAL A 61 -10.21 11.58 -16.21
C VAL A 61 -9.22 11.53 -15.05
N LEU A 62 -9.64 11.92 -13.84
CA LEU A 62 -8.76 11.89 -12.68
C LEU A 62 -8.33 10.45 -12.31
N SER A 63 -9.24 9.48 -12.38
CA SER A 63 -8.90 8.07 -12.16
C SER A 63 -7.94 7.53 -13.24
N GLN A 64 -8.19 7.85 -14.51
CA GLN A 64 -7.29 7.48 -15.61
C GLN A 64 -5.89 8.10 -15.44
N ALA A 65 -5.82 9.37 -15.04
CA ALA A 65 -4.56 10.05 -14.75
C ALA A 65 -3.81 9.40 -13.59
N MET A 66 -4.50 9.02 -12.50
CA MET A 66 -3.89 8.31 -11.37
C MET A 66 -3.37 6.93 -11.76
N ARG A 67 -4.10 6.19 -12.58
CA ARG A 67 -3.65 4.88 -13.10
C ARG A 67 -2.44 5.02 -14.01
N LEU A 68 -2.47 5.98 -14.93
CA LEU A 68 -1.34 6.24 -15.82
C LEU A 68 -0.11 6.67 -15.02
N GLY A 69 -0.27 7.59 -14.07
CA GLY A 69 0.78 8.02 -13.16
C GLY A 69 1.37 6.86 -12.37
N ALA A 70 0.54 5.98 -11.81
CA ALA A 70 1.00 4.80 -11.10
C ALA A 70 1.85 3.87 -11.98
N ILE A 71 1.40 3.60 -13.22
CA ILE A 71 2.14 2.76 -14.17
C ILE A 71 3.46 3.42 -14.56
N THR A 72 3.45 4.71 -14.89
CA THR A 72 4.65 5.45 -15.28
C THR A 72 5.67 5.49 -14.14
N PHE A 73 5.25 5.80 -12.92
CA PHE A 73 6.13 5.84 -11.76
C PHE A 73 6.65 4.44 -11.37
N ALA A 74 5.83 3.39 -11.49
CA ALA A 74 6.28 2.02 -11.27
C ALA A 74 7.30 1.57 -12.33
N ALA A 75 7.08 1.94 -13.59
CA ALA A 75 8.01 1.66 -14.68
C ALA A 75 9.35 2.38 -14.45
N ILE A 76 9.33 3.68 -14.12
CA ILE A 76 10.53 4.45 -13.78
C ILE A 76 11.23 3.82 -12.55
N GLY A 77 10.48 3.52 -11.50
CA GLY A 77 10.99 2.89 -10.28
C GLY A 77 11.68 1.55 -10.54
N GLY A 78 11.18 0.76 -11.49
CA GLY A 78 11.79 -0.52 -11.88
C GLY A 78 12.98 -0.37 -12.84
N LEU A 79 12.89 0.54 -13.81
CA LEU A 79 13.91 0.76 -14.84
C LEU A 79 15.17 1.44 -14.29
N VAL A 80 15.03 2.39 -13.35
CA VAL A 80 16.15 3.17 -12.82
C VAL A 80 17.20 2.29 -12.11
N PRO A 81 16.83 1.38 -11.19
CA PRO A 81 17.78 0.44 -10.59
C PRO A 81 18.46 -0.47 -11.62
N LEU A 82 17.71 -0.96 -12.62
CA LEU A 82 18.24 -1.83 -13.69
C LEU A 82 19.28 -1.11 -14.56
N LEU A 83 19.03 0.15 -14.91
CA LEU A 83 19.98 0.98 -15.66
C LEU A 83 21.23 1.29 -14.82
N SER A 84 21.08 1.59 -13.53
CA SER A 84 22.24 1.78 -12.66
C SER A 84 23.10 0.52 -12.54
N ALA A 85 22.48 -0.66 -12.42
CA ALA A 85 23.20 -1.93 -12.32
C ALA A 85 23.92 -2.33 -13.62
N THR A 86 23.38 -1.95 -14.78
CA THR A 86 23.98 -2.27 -16.09
C THR A 86 25.05 -1.27 -16.53
N VAL A 87 24.96 -0.01 -16.09
CA VAL A 87 25.99 1.02 -16.33
C VAL A 87 27.20 0.85 -15.41
N LEU A 88 27.03 0.34 -14.19
CA LEU A 88 28.14 0.00 -13.27
C LEU A 88 28.82 -1.35 -13.56
N ALA A 89 28.46 -2.06 -14.63
CA ALA A 89 29.14 -3.30 -15.02
C ALA A 89 30.63 -3.01 -15.35
N PRO A 90 31.58 -3.82 -14.83
CA PRO A 90 33.02 -3.55 -14.99
C PRO A 90 33.41 -3.58 -16.47
N GLY A 91 33.73 -2.41 -17.03
CA GLY A 91 34.26 -2.27 -18.40
C GLY A 91 33.70 -1.14 -19.27
N ARG A 92 32.65 -0.41 -18.86
CA ARG A 92 32.13 0.75 -19.63
C ARG A 92 32.47 2.07 -18.92
N LYS A 93 33.41 2.82 -19.50
CA LYS A 93 33.92 4.12 -18.99
C LYS A 93 33.11 5.34 -19.43
N GLU A 94 31.97 5.16 -20.09
CA GLU A 94 31.19 6.27 -20.60
C GLU A 94 29.86 6.34 -19.87
N ILE A 95 29.83 7.21 -18.86
CA ILE A 95 28.73 7.97 -18.23
C ILE A 95 29.16 8.20 -16.77
N GLU A 96 30.21 9.01 -16.58
CA GLU A 96 30.84 9.33 -15.28
C GLU A 96 30.08 10.43 -14.51
N HIS A 97 28.86 10.78 -14.92
CA HIS A 97 28.14 11.96 -14.41
C HIS A 97 26.72 11.68 -13.90
N LEU A 98 26.28 10.42 -13.79
CA LEU A 98 25.04 10.17 -13.03
C LEU A 98 25.39 10.15 -11.54
N PRO A 99 24.89 11.11 -10.73
CA PRO A 99 25.13 11.10 -9.29
C PRO A 99 24.56 9.81 -8.70
N VAL A 100 25.29 9.20 -7.76
CA VAL A 100 24.92 7.96 -7.04
C VAL A 100 23.53 8.04 -6.38
N GLU A 101 22.96 9.24 -6.24
CA GLU A 101 21.59 9.50 -5.78
C GLU A 101 20.49 9.02 -6.75
N VAL A 102 20.80 8.73 -8.02
CA VAL A 102 19.79 8.32 -9.01
C VAL A 102 19.13 6.98 -8.64
N GLY A 103 19.86 6.05 -7.99
CA GLY A 103 19.26 4.80 -7.49
C GLY A 103 18.18 5.04 -6.42
N GLN A 104 18.33 6.08 -5.61
CA GLN A 104 17.35 6.43 -4.56
C GLN A 104 16.06 7.03 -5.17
N LEU A 105 16.17 7.71 -6.31
CA LEU A 105 15.01 8.21 -7.06
C LEU A 105 14.08 7.09 -7.53
N GLY A 106 14.59 5.87 -7.76
CA GLY A 106 13.77 4.70 -8.08
C GLY A 106 12.79 4.33 -6.95
N TYR A 107 13.25 4.39 -5.69
CA TYR A 107 12.39 4.15 -4.53
C TYR A 107 11.35 5.27 -4.33
N VAL A 108 11.74 6.52 -4.59
CA VAL A 108 10.80 7.66 -4.58
C VAL A 108 9.73 7.48 -5.65
N ALA A 109 10.11 7.04 -6.86
CA ALA A 109 9.16 6.74 -7.92
C ALA A 109 8.18 5.62 -7.52
N PHE A 110 8.65 4.53 -6.91
CA PHE A 110 7.74 3.51 -6.36
C PHE A 110 6.82 4.04 -5.27
N ALA A 111 7.30 4.91 -4.38
CA ALA A 111 6.47 5.54 -3.37
C ALA A 111 5.37 6.42 -3.99
N LEU A 112 5.69 7.17 -5.05
CA LEU A 112 4.70 7.94 -5.81
C LEU A 112 3.69 7.04 -6.51
N ALA A 113 4.14 5.93 -7.12
CA ALA A 113 3.25 4.96 -7.74
C ALA A 113 2.23 4.38 -6.74
N ALA A 114 2.73 3.96 -5.57
CA ALA A 114 1.89 3.48 -4.48
C ALA A 114 0.93 4.57 -3.97
N GLY A 115 1.41 5.81 -3.85
CA GLY A 115 0.61 6.97 -3.48
C GLY A 115 -0.56 7.21 -4.44
N CYS A 116 -0.32 7.17 -5.75
CA CYS A 116 -1.38 7.29 -6.76
C CYS A 116 -2.47 6.22 -6.61
N ILE A 117 -2.10 4.97 -6.32
CA ILE A 117 -3.05 3.87 -6.12
C ILE A 117 -3.87 4.08 -4.84
N VAL A 118 -3.21 4.46 -3.74
CA VAL A 118 -3.89 4.73 -2.46
C VAL A 118 -4.87 5.89 -2.62
N ILE A 119 -4.48 6.97 -3.31
CA ILE A 119 -5.36 8.10 -3.57
C ILE A 119 -6.57 7.68 -4.41
N ASP A 120 -6.38 6.94 -5.52
CA ASP A 120 -7.51 6.47 -6.35
C ASP A 120 -8.52 5.65 -5.52
N ARG A 121 -8.01 4.78 -4.64
CA ARG A 121 -8.81 3.90 -3.80
C ARG A 121 -9.53 4.63 -2.66
N VAL A 122 -8.83 5.47 -1.89
CA VAL A 122 -9.40 6.20 -0.74
C VAL A 122 -10.47 7.19 -1.17
N PHE A 123 -10.29 7.83 -2.32
CA PHE A 123 -11.24 8.80 -2.85
C PHE A 123 -12.31 8.17 -3.76
N GLY A 124 -12.30 6.84 -3.96
CA GLY A 124 -13.28 6.13 -4.79
C GLY A 124 -13.36 6.69 -6.22
N LEU A 125 -12.25 7.18 -6.78
CA LEU A 125 -12.29 7.90 -8.06
C LEU A 125 -12.69 6.97 -9.22
N SER A 126 -12.28 5.70 -9.12
CA SER A 126 -12.54 4.67 -10.12
C SER A 126 -13.95 4.09 -10.09
N THR A 127 -14.68 4.23 -8.98
CA THR A 127 -16.05 3.74 -8.77
C THR A 127 -17.08 4.87 -8.89
N ALA A 128 -16.68 6.10 -8.56
CA ALA A 128 -17.55 7.28 -8.61
C ALA A 128 -18.21 7.53 -9.97
N TRP A 129 -17.55 7.19 -11.09
CA TRP A 129 -18.13 7.40 -12.42
C TRP A 129 -19.35 6.49 -12.68
N MET A 130 -19.32 5.23 -12.24
CA MET A 130 -20.44 4.28 -12.41
C MET A 130 -21.60 4.71 -11.53
N ARG A 131 -21.28 5.15 -10.32
CA ARG A 131 -22.24 5.59 -9.33
C ARG A 131 -22.98 6.86 -9.78
N PHE A 132 -22.24 7.89 -10.23
CA PHE A 132 -22.85 9.09 -10.86
C PHE A 132 -23.67 8.76 -12.11
N MET A 133 -23.25 7.77 -12.90
CA MET A 133 -24.02 7.32 -14.06
C MET A 133 -25.34 6.67 -13.63
N GLY A 134 -25.31 5.82 -12.59
CA GLY A 134 -26.51 5.21 -12.02
C GLY A 134 -27.51 6.26 -11.52
N SER A 135 -27.04 7.26 -10.77
CA SER A 135 -27.88 8.38 -10.31
C SER A 135 -28.46 9.18 -11.48
N ALA A 136 -27.65 9.50 -12.50
CA ALA A 136 -28.12 10.21 -13.69
C ALA A 136 -29.21 9.43 -14.44
N PHE A 137 -29.03 8.12 -14.63
CA PHE A 137 -30.03 7.28 -15.29
C PHE A 137 -31.31 7.12 -14.47
N ALA A 138 -31.21 6.97 -13.15
CA ALA A 138 -32.37 6.93 -12.27
C ALA A 138 -33.21 8.21 -12.36
N LEU A 139 -32.54 9.37 -12.37
CA LEU A 139 -33.19 10.67 -12.53
C LEU A 139 -33.81 10.86 -13.92
N GLN A 140 -33.10 10.46 -14.99
CA GLN A 140 -33.62 10.52 -16.36
C GLN A 140 -34.88 9.67 -16.51
N ARG A 141 -34.88 8.47 -15.94
CA ARG A 141 -36.05 7.58 -15.91
C ARG A 141 -37.22 8.23 -15.16
N ALA A 142 -36.98 8.73 -13.95
CA ALA A 142 -38.03 9.37 -13.15
C ALA A 142 -38.62 10.61 -13.86
N LEU A 143 -37.79 11.41 -14.52
CA LEU A 143 -38.24 12.55 -15.31
C LEU A 143 -39.07 12.12 -16.53
N ALA A 144 -38.64 11.10 -17.26
CA ALA A 144 -39.37 10.60 -18.43
C ALA A 144 -40.73 10.02 -18.03
N GLU A 145 -40.79 9.22 -16.97
CA GLU A 145 -42.04 8.71 -16.40
C GLU A 145 -42.98 9.86 -16.00
N PHE A 146 -42.47 10.85 -15.28
CA PHE A 146 -43.25 12.04 -14.92
C PHE A 146 -43.78 12.78 -16.16
N GLN A 147 -42.97 12.99 -17.19
CA GLN A 147 -43.38 13.73 -18.39
C GLN A 147 -44.51 13.02 -19.15
N LEU A 148 -44.46 11.69 -19.24
CA LEU A 148 -45.52 10.89 -19.84
C LEU A 148 -46.81 10.97 -19.00
N ASP A 149 -46.71 10.82 -17.68
CA ASP A 149 -47.87 10.95 -16.79
C ASP A 149 -48.48 12.35 -16.84
N TRP A 150 -47.63 13.38 -16.90
CA TRP A 150 -48.05 14.76 -17.01
C TRP A 150 -48.81 15.02 -18.31
N ALA A 151 -48.32 14.48 -19.44
CA ALA A 151 -49.00 14.54 -20.71
C ALA A 151 -50.35 13.79 -20.70
N MET A 152 -50.41 12.62 -20.07
CA MET A 152 -51.67 11.87 -19.90
C MET A 152 -52.68 12.64 -19.05
N MET A 153 -52.25 13.31 -17.98
CA MET A 153 -53.12 14.17 -17.17
C MET A 153 -53.64 15.36 -17.98
N HIS A 154 -52.79 16.01 -18.78
CA HIS A 154 -53.22 17.11 -19.67
C HIS A 154 -54.19 16.65 -20.75
N MET A 155 -53.98 15.46 -21.32
CA MET A 155 -54.89 14.87 -22.29
C MET A 155 -56.29 14.66 -21.69
N LYS A 156 -56.36 14.18 -20.43
CA LYS A 156 -57.63 13.99 -19.71
C LYS A 156 -58.39 15.29 -19.41
N LEU A 157 -57.69 16.44 -19.35
CA LEU A 157 -58.32 17.74 -19.17
C LEU A 157 -59.05 18.24 -20.43
N GLY A 158 -58.68 17.76 -21.62
CA GLY A 158 -59.36 18.13 -22.87
C GLY A 158 -59.36 19.63 -23.18
N GLY A 159 -58.36 20.38 -22.69
CA GLY A 159 -58.25 21.83 -22.86
C GLY A 159 -59.06 22.67 -21.86
N GLN A 160 -59.76 22.03 -20.91
CA GLN A 160 -60.43 22.72 -19.79
C GLN A 160 -59.43 22.96 -18.65
N PRO A 161 -59.62 24.02 -17.83
CA PRO A 161 -58.84 24.20 -16.63
C PRO A 161 -59.08 23.03 -15.65
N PRO A 162 -58.05 22.61 -14.89
CA PRO A 162 -58.17 21.51 -13.95
C PRO A 162 -59.13 21.86 -12.81
N THR A 163 -60.00 20.92 -12.47
CA THR A 163 -60.77 20.96 -11.23
C THR A 163 -59.84 20.85 -10.02
N LEU A 164 -60.30 21.25 -8.82
CA LEU A 164 -59.50 21.17 -7.60
C LEU A 164 -58.97 19.75 -7.33
N ALA A 165 -59.79 18.71 -7.54
CA ALA A 165 -59.39 17.32 -7.36
C ALA A 165 -58.33 16.88 -8.39
N GLN A 166 -58.43 17.35 -9.64
CA GLN A 166 -57.40 17.08 -10.67
C GLN A 166 -56.10 17.83 -10.38
N ALA A 167 -56.20 19.08 -9.92
CA ALA A 167 -55.06 19.88 -9.51
C ALA A 167 -54.31 19.22 -8.34
N GLU A 168 -55.02 18.67 -7.36
CA GLU A 168 -54.45 17.90 -6.25
C GLU A 168 -53.69 16.66 -6.75
N GLN A 169 -54.25 15.90 -7.69
CA GLN A 169 -53.57 14.75 -8.29
C GLN A 169 -52.30 15.16 -9.05
N MET A 170 -52.35 16.27 -9.79
CA MET A 170 -51.19 16.80 -10.50
C MET A 170 -50.09 17.27 -9.52
N LEU A 171 -50.46 17.94 -8.43
CA LEU A 171 -49.53 18.30 -7.35
C LEU A 171 -48.93 17.07 -6.67
N LEU A 172 -49.72 16.03 -6.44
CA LEU A 172 -49.22 14.77 -5.88
C LEU A 172 -48.15 14.17 -6.80
N ARG A 173 -48.37 14.18 -8.12
CA ARG A 173 -47.38 13.67 -9.07
C ARG A 173 -46.09 14.50 -9.11
N LEU A 174 -46.20 15.83 -8.93
CA LEU A 174 -45.02 16.70 -8.76
C LEU A 174 -44.25 16.39 -7.48
N LYS A 175 -44.96 16.16 -6.36
CA LYS A 175 -44.36 15.75 -5.10
C LYS A 175 -43.63 14.41 -5.23
N GLU A 176 -44.19 13.46 -5.96
CA GLU A 176 -43.55 12.15 -6.22
C GLU A 176 -42.25 12.31 -7.00
N LEU A 177 -42.24 13.11 -8.08
CA LEU A 177 -41.00 13.40 -8.82
C LEU A 177 -39.96 14.07 -7.91
N HIS A 178 -40.36 15.09 -7.16
CA HIS A 178 -39.46 15.78 -6.23
C HIS A 178 -38.86 14.82 -5.20
N SER A 179 -39.69 13.95 -4.61
CA SER A 179 -39.26 12.94 -3.65
C SER A 179 -38.33 11.90 -4.28
N ALA A 180 -38.56 11.52 -5.54
CA ALA A 180 -37.67 10.60 -6.25
C ALA A 180 -36.27 11.20 -6.48
N VAL A 181 -36.19 12.49 -6.85
CA VAL A 181 -34.89 13.17 -6.97
C VAL A 181 -34.15 13.19 -5.64
N LEU A 182 -34.87 13.53 -4.59
CA LEU A 182 -34.38 13.65 -3.22
C LEU A 182 -33.83 12.31 -2.71
N LEU A 183 -34.55 11.22 -2.98
CA LEU A 183 -34.14 9.85 -2.67
C LEU A 183 -32.88 9.43 -3.42
N VAL A 184 -32.75 9.77 -4.71
CA VAL A 184 -31.53 9.45 -5.48
C VAL A 184 -30.32 10.17 -4.89
N VAL A 185 -30.47 11.44 -4.50
CA VAL A 185 -29.39 12.21 -3.86
C VAL A 185 -29.02 11.62 -2.49
N GLU A 186 -30.01 11.19 -1.71
CA GLU A 186 -29.78 10.54 -0.42
C GLU A 186 -29.03 9.21 -0.58
N GLN A 187 -29.52 8.32 -1.45
CA GLN A 187 -28.89 7.03 -1.73
C GLN A 187 -27.46 7.19 -2.23
N GLU A 188 -27.23 8.21 -3.05
CA GLU A 188 -25.90 8.55 -3.54
C GLU A 188 -24.97 8.96 -2.39
N THR A 189 -25.47 9.80 -1.49
CA THR A 189 -24.71 10.25 -0.31
C THR A 189 -24.39 9.09 0.63
N GLN A 190 -25.35 8.19 0.87
CA GLN A 190 -25.16 6.99 1.68
C GLN A 190 -24.13 6.04 1.06
N SER A 191 -24.21 5.82 -0.24
CA SER A 191 -23.26 4.97 -0.98
C SER A 191 -21.83 5.52 -0.91
N TRP A 192 -21.68 6.84 -1.05
CA TRP A 192 -20.39 7.51 -0.86
C TRP A 192 -19.83 7.32 0.55
N MET A 193 -20.66 7.51 1.59
CA MET A 193 -20.23 7.36 2.98
C MET A 193 -19.77 5.93 3.28
N ALA A 194 -20.52 4.93 2.82
CA ALA A 194 -20.19 3.53 3.02
C ALA A 194 -18.86 3.15 2.34
N GLU A 195 -18.66 3.60 1.11
CA GLU A 195 -17.41 3.38 0.37
C GLU A 195 -16.21 4.05 1.04
N PHE A 196 -16.41 5.27 1.53
CA PHE A 196 -15.36 6.01 2.23
C PHE A 196 -14.97 5.32 3.54
N GLN A 197 -15.94 4.89 4.35
CA GLN A 197 -15.70 4.15 5.59
C GLN A 197 -14.97 2.83 5.32
N SER A 198 -15.43 2.04 4.35
CA SER A 198 -14.77 0.79 3.97
C SER A 198 -13.32 1.01 3.52
N SER A 199 -13.06 2.09 2.78
CA SER A 199 -11.71 2.43 2.33
C SER A 199 -10.80 2.83 3.50
N LEU A 200 -11.32 3.55 4.50
CA LEU A 200 -10.58 3.88 5.72
C LEU A 200 -10.28 2.64 6.56
N ASP A 201 -11.26 1.75 6.75
CA ASP A 201 -11.08 0.53 7.55
C ASP A 201 -9.99 -0.37 6.96
N GLU A 202 -9.95 -0.51 5.64
CA GLU A 202 -8.91 -1.28 4.97
C GLU A 202 -7.53 -0.63 5.16
N LEU A 203 -7.43 0.71 5.08
CA LEU A 203 -6.18 1.41 5.40
C LEU A 203 -5.74 1.20 6.86
N TYR A 204 -6.65 1.34 7.81
CA TYR A 204 -6.35 1.09 9.23
C TYR A 204 -5.89 -0.34 9.47
N ARG A 205 -6.54 -1.31 8.83
CA ARG A 205 -6.16 -2.72 8.90
C ARG A 205 -4.75 -2.95 8.37
N VAL A 206 -4.43 -2.41 7.19
CA VAL A 206 -3.07 -2.52 6.62
C VAL A 206 -2.03 -1.84 7.52
N ALA A 207 -2.32 -0.65 8.04
CA ALA A 207 -1.45 0.06 8.96
C ALA A 207 -1.21 -0.72 10.26
N LYS A 208 -2.28 -1.30 10.84
CA LYS A 208 -2.22 -2.13 12.05
C LYS A 208 -1.43 -3.41 11.83
N MET A 209 -1.61 -4.10 10.70
CA MET A 209 -0.82 -5.30 10.39
C MET A 209 0.67 -4.99 10.24
N ARG A 210 1.01 -3.84 9.60
CA ARG A 210 2.40 -3.37 9.56
C ARG A 210 2.95 -3.08 10.95
N ALA A 211 2.20 -2.36 11.78
CA ALA A 211 2.63 -2.04 13.14
C ALA A 211 2.87 -3.30 13.97
N HIS A 212 1.97 -4.28 13.88
CA HIS A 212 2.11 -5.56 14.57
C HIS A 212 3.31 -6.37 14.09
N THR A 213 3.64 -6.34 12.79
CA THR A 213 4.85 -7.01 12.26
C THR A 213 6.15 -6.42 12.81
N LEU A 214 6.13 -5.13 13.19
CA LEU A 214 7.28 -4.41 13.73
C LEU A 214 7.34 -4.43 15.27
N GLU A 215 6.43 -5.16 15.92
CA GLU A 215 6.36 -5.23 17.37
C GLU A 215 7.60 -5.98 17.93
N PRO A 216 8.49 -5.30 18.69
CA PRO A 216 9.72 -5.92 19.15
C PRO A 216 9.44 -6.99 20.21
N GLY A 217 10.03 -8.16 20.04
CA GLY A 217 10.03 -9.24 21.01
C GLY A 217 11.27 -9.25 21.90
N ILE A 218 11.32 -10.26 22.76
CA ILE A 218 12.47 -10.57 23.62
C ILE A 218 13.05 -11.90 23.13
N LEU A 219 14.37 -11.98 22.96
CA LEU A 219 15.05 -13.20 22.61
C LEU A 219 15.92 -13.69 23.77
N ASP A 220 15.54 -14.81 24.34
CA ASP A 220 16.32 -15.53 25.34
C ASP A 220 17.36 -16.39 24.65
N VAL A 221 18.63 -16.11 24.93
CA VAL A 221 19.74 -16.91 24.44
C VAL A 221 20.27 -17.74 25.59
N VAL A 222 20.13 -19.06 25.46
CA VAL A 222 20.63 -20.05 26.42
C VAL A 222 21.87 -20.69 25.84
N VAL A 223 22.95 -20.68 26.61
CA VAL A 223 24.19 -21.38 26.32
C VAL A 223 24.44 -22.35 27.47
N PRO A 224 23.96 -23.60 27.40
CA PRO A 224 23.95 -24.53 28.53
C PRO A 224 25.32 -24.72 29.19
N ASN A 225 26.38 -24.72 28.38
CA ASN A 225 27.76 -24.86 28.80
C ASN A 225 28.55 -23.53 28.80
N GLY A 226 27.86 -22.38 28.80
CA GLY A 226 28.51 -21.07 28.72
C GLY A 226 29.38 -20.72 29.92
N ALA A 227 29.15 -21.36 31.08
CA ALA A 227 30.00 -21.21 32.26
C ALA A 227 31.44 -21.75 32.08
N LEU A 228 31.70 -22.53 31.02
CA LEU A 228 33.04 -23.02 30.67
C LEU A 228 33.89 -21.96 29.93
N ALA A 229 33.32 -20.80 29.61
CA ALA A 229 34.04 -19.73 28.92
C ALA A 229 35.00 -18.99 29.86
N ASP A 230 36.26 -18.84 29.44
CA ASP A 230 37.33 -18.22 30.21
C ASP A 230 37.06 -16.72 30.43
N ASP A 231 36.70 -15.99 29.36
CA ASP A 231 36.52 -14.52 29.34
C ASP A 231 35.06 -14.11 29.05
N GLY A 232 34.11 -15.00 29.32
CA GLY A 232 32.69 -14.78 29.02
C GLY A 232 32.33 -15.00 27.55
N LEU A 233 31.09 -14.62 27.20
CA LEU A 233 30.47 -14.92 25.92
C LEU A 233 30.10 -13.63 25.18
N ALA A 234 30.58 -13.51 23.94
CA ALA A 234 30.18 -12.46 23.01
C ALA A 234 28.99 -12.94 22.16
N LEU A 235 27.86 -12.25 22.29
CA LEU A 235 26.61 -12.55 21.59
C LEU A 235 26.43 -11.61 20.40
N TYR A 236 26.37 -12.20 19.21
CA TYR A 236 26.07 -11.54 17.96
C TYR A 236 24.66 -11.92 17.50
N LEU A 237 23.89 -10.94 17.06
CA LEU A 237 22.60 -11.13 16.40
C LEU A 237 22.71 -10.56 14.99
N ASP A 238 22.45 -11.38 13.98
CA ASP A 238 22.53 -11.02 12.56
C ASP A 238 23.86 -10.34 12.20
N GLY A 239 24.96 -10.87 12.77
CA GLY A 239 26.33 -10.39 12.54
C GLY A 239 26.75 -9.16 13.34
N SER A 240 25.84 -8.53 14.10
CA SER A 240 26.17 -7.39 14.96
C SER A 240 26.34 -7.83 16.41
N LEU A 241 27.43 -7.43 17.08
CA LEU A 241 27.63 -7.66 18.50
C LEU A 241 26.53 -6.94 19.30
N ARG A 242 25.75 -7.68 20.09
CA ARG A 242 24.64 -7.13 20.88
C ARG A 242 24.93 -7.12 22.37
N ASN A 243 25.67 -8.10 22.88
CA ASN A 243 25.94 -8.20 24.30
C ASN A 243 27.24 -8.98 24.58
N HIS A 244 27.84 -8.73 25.74
CA HIS A 244 28.83 -9.60 26.37
C HIS A 244 28.29 -10.03 27.73
N PHE A 245 28.29 -11.33 28.02
CA PHE A 245 27.72 -11.84 29.27
C PHE A 245 28.49 -13.05 29.80
N HIS A 246 28.32 -13.35 31.08
CA HIS A 246 28.84 -14.56 31.72
C HIS A 246 27.70 -15.46 32.16
N GLY A 247 27.96 -16.76 32.24
CA GLY A 247 26.98 -17.77 32.68
C GLY A 247 26.31 -18.47 31.50
N THR A 248 25.06 -18.90 31.68
CA THR A 248 24.38 -19.83 30.76
C THR A 248 23.17 -19.23 30.05
N ARG A 249 22.79 -17.98 30.33
CA ARG A 249 21.66 -17.33 29.67
C ARG A 249 21.80 -15.81 29.65
N THR A 250 21.30 -15.18 28.60
CA THR A 250 21.06 -13.73 28.52
C THR A 250 19.77 -13.47 27.75
N GLN A 251 19.20 -12.28 27.90
CA GLN A 251 18.05 -11.82 27.12
C GLN A 251 18.45 -10.65 26.23
N LEU A 252 17.89 -10.60 25.02
CA LEU A 252 17.94 -9.44 24.13
C LEU A 252 16.53 -8.87 24.00
N THR A 253 16.33 -7.64 24.46
CA THR A 253 15.08 -6.91 24.27
C THR A 253 15.10 -6.12 22.97
N GLY A 254 13.93 -5.85 22.38
CA GLY A 254 13.85 -5.01 21.19
C GLY A 254 14.26 -5.74 19.91
N VAL A 255 14.16 -7.08 19.88
CA VAL A 255 14.46 -7.87 18.69
C VAL A 255 13.22 -7.86 17.79
N LEU A 256 13.37 -7.46 16.53
CA LEU A 256 12.23 -7.41 15.60
C LEU A 256 11.69 -8.81 15.34
N ALA A 257 10.45 -8.90 14.86
CA ALA A 257 9.93 -10.19 14.41
C ALA A 257 10.68 -10.66 13.16
N GLY A 258 10.90 -11.97 13.05
CA GLY A 258 11.52 -12.58 11.89
C GLY A 258 12.55 -13.67 12.23
N GLN A 259 13.23 -14.13 11.19
CA GLN A 259 14.31 -15.09 11.33
C GLN A 259 15.56 -14.35 11.79
N HIS A 260 16.16 -14.83 12.88
CA HIS A 260 17.40 -14.30 13.41
C HIS A 260 18.48 -15.37 13.48
N VAL A 261 19.70 -14.94 13.19
CA VAL A 261 20.91 -15.74 13.35
C VAL A 261 21.61 -15.27 14.62
N VAL A 262 21.72 -16.17 15.60
CA VAL A 262 22.44 -15.93 16.85
C VAL A 262 23.78 -16.63 16.77
N MET A 263 24.86 -15.88 16.92
CA MET A 263 26.21 -16.41 16.99
C MET A 263 26.82 -16.09 18.34
N ILE A 264 27.38 -17.10 18.99
CA ILE A 264 28.12 -16.96 20.24
C ILE A 264 29.60 -17.21 19.96
N ARG A 265 30.45 -16.32 20.46
CA ARG A 265 31.91 -16.49 20.48
C ARG A 265 32.41 -16.47 21.92
N ALA A 266 33.30 -17.39 22.25
CA ALA A 266 33.93 -17.48 23.56
C ALA A 266 35.33 -18.07 23.45
N MET A 267 36.10 -17.99 24.53
CA MET A 267 37.35 -18.75 24.71
C MET A 267 37.07 -19.87 25.71
N ILE A 268 37.44 -21.11 25.37
CA ILE A 268 37.37 -22.25 26.31
C ILE A 268 38.75 -22.90 26.35
N ARG A 269 39.37 -22.96 27.53
CA ARG A 269 40.72 -23.52 27.74
C ARG A 269 41.75 -22.86 26.80
N GLY A 270 41.63 -21.56 26.58
CA GLY A 270 42.52 -20.79 25.70
C GLY A 270 42.31 -21.01 24.19
N ASN A 271 41.30 -21.77 23.77
CA ASN A 271 40.94 -21.93 22.36
C ASN A 271 39.69 -21.12 22.01
N PRO A 272 39.69 -20.36 20.90
CA PRO A 272 38.49 -19.68 20.43
C PRO A 272 37.48 -20.69 19.92
N VAL A 273 36.23 -20.56 20.40
CA VAL A 273 35.11 -21.39 19.98
C VAL A 273 33.96 -20.49 19.53
N GLU A 274 33.27 -20.91 18.48
CA GLU A 274 32.08 -20.23 18.00
C GLU A 274 30.98 -21.23 17.65
N ILE A 275 29.73 -20.82 17.84
CA ILE A 275 28.54 -21.59 17.46
C ILE A 275 27.47 -20.65 16.95
N THR A 276 26.72 -21.11 15.95
CA THR A 276 25.59 -20.37 15.37
C THR A 276 24.31 -21.18 15.55
N GLY A 277 23.25 -20.50 15.98
CA GLY A 277 21.88 -21.02 16.01
C GLY A 277 20.94 -20.08 15.27
N THR A 278 19.88 -20.63 14.70
CA THR A 278 18.83 -19.84 14.05
C THR A 278 17.54 -19.96 14.82
N THR A 279 16.79 -18.87 14.91
CA THR A 279 15.48 -18.85 15.57
C THR A 279 14.50 -17.99 14.80
N MET A 280 13.22 -18.30 14.91
CA MET A 280 12.13 -17.49 14.36
C MET A 280 11.43 -16.81 15.53
N LEU A 281 11.45 -15.48 15.56
CA LEU A 281 10.79 -14.68 16.58
C LEU A 281 9.46 -14.15 16.05
N SER A 282 8.36 -14.53 16.69
CA SER A 282 7.05 -13.93 16.42
C SER A 282 6.99 -12.50 16.99
N PRO A 283 6.22 -11.57 16.40
CA PRO A 283 6.12 -10.21 16.91
C PRO A 283 5.64 -10.15 18.36
N GLY A 284 6.28 -9.30 19.17
CA GLY A 284 5.99 -9.15 20.61
C GLY A 284 6.21 -10.39 21.47
N ALA A 285 6.67 -11.51 20.90
CA ALA A 285 6.85 -12.76 21.63
C ALA A 285 8.17 -12.80 22.40
N ILE A 286 8.24 -13.73 23.35
CA ILE A 286 9.51 -14.15 23.96
C ILE A 286 9.96 -15.42 23.23
N GLY A 287 10.98 -15.30 22.38
CA GLY A 287 11.62 -16.44 21.72
C GLY A 287 12.76 -16.98 22.58
N THR A 288 13.09 -18.26 22.40
CA THR A 288 14.28 -18.85 23.03
C THR A 288 15.12 -19.55 21.98
N VAL A 289 16.43 -19.36 22.04
CA VAL A 289 17.40 -20.11 21.26
C VAL A 289 18.42 -20.72 22.22
N SER A 290 18.65 -22.02 22.09
CA SER A 290 19.63 -22.75 22.88
C SER A 290 20.75 -23.21 21.98
N VAL A 291 21.99 -22.81 22.27
CA VAL A 291 23.19 -23.18 21.51
C VAL A 291 24.26 -23.70 22.46
N THR A 292 24.84 -24.85 22.14
CA THR A 292 25.88 -25.47 22.96
C THR A 292 27.23 -25.23 22.30
N LEU A 293 28.19 -24.68 23.05
CA LEU A 293 29.54 -24.43 22.55
C LEU A 293 30.29 -25.76 22.35
N PRO A 294 31.10 -25.90 21.29
CA PRO A 294 32.01 -27.04 21.17
C PRO A 294 33.09 -26.93 22.25
N VAL A 295 33.33 -28.01 23.00
CA VAL A 295 34.37 -28.06 24.04
C VAL A 295 35.60 -28.75 23.45
N PRO A 296 36.75 -28.06 23.32
CA PRO A 296 37.98 -28.68 22.84
C PRO A 296 38.48 -29.73 23.83
N ASP A 297 38.97 -30.86 23.30
CA ASP A 297 39.62 -31.89 24.10
C ASP A 297 40.82 -31.32 24.86
N GLU A 298 41.05 -31.85 26.06
CA GLU A 298 42.20 -31.49 26.87
C GLU A 298 43.47 -31.85 26.08
N ARG A 299 44.29 -30.85 25.75
CA ARG A 299 45.63 -31.13 25.22
C ARG A 299 46.35 -31.98 26.26
N VAL A 300 46.49 -33.28 25.98
CA VAL A 300 47.49 -34.12 26.62
C VAL A 300 48.83 -33.52 26.21
N ALA A 301 49.45 -32.79 27.14
CA ALA A 301 50.82 -32.36 26.99
C ALA A 301 51.68 -33.62 27.00
N ASP A 302 52.17 -34.02 25.83
CA ASP A 302 53.12 -35.11 25.69
C ASP A 302 54.49 -34.64 26.23
N PRO A 303 55.02 -35.17 27.34
CA PRO A 303 56.28 -34.74 27.89
C PRO A 303 57.37 -35.70 27.43
N SER A 304 58.06 -35.38 26.34
CA SER A 304 59.45 -35.82 26.16
C SER A 304 60.12 -35.05 25.03
N THR A 305 60.86 -34.02 25.42
CA THR A 305 62.07 -33.58 24.70
C THR A 305 63.27 -34.19 25.44
N GLU A 306 64.34 -34.47 24.69
CA GLU A 306 65.68 -35.02 25.02
C GLU A 306 65.86 -36.44 24.46
N GLU A 307 66.92 -36.81 23.74
CA GLU A 307 68.10 -36.18 23.14
C GLU A 307 68.75 -37.30 22.28
N GLY A 308 69.47 -37.00 21.19
CA GLY A 308 70.32 -38.02 20.55
C GLY A 308 70.61 -37.86 19.06
N THR A 309 71.64 -37.07 18.74
CA THR A 309 72.49 -37.17 17.53
C THR A 309 72.87 -38.62 17.19
N THR A 310 72.99 -39.11 15.94
CA THR A 310 74.05 -38.80 14.95
C THR A 310 73.80 -39.50 13.59
N HIS A 311 74.16 -38.81 12.50
CA HIS A 311 74.68 -39.26 11.18
C HIS A 311 74.18 -40.54 10.46
N GLU A 312 73.63 -40.36 9.25
CA GLU A 312 74.12 -41.09 8.06
C GLU A 312 73.87 -40.32 6.74
N LYS A 313 74.79 -40.53 5.79
CA LYS A 313 75.15 -39.71 4.63
C LYS A 313 74.62 -40.39 3.36
N GLY A 314 73.76 -39.73 2.58
CA GLY A 314 73.12 -40.34 1.41
C GLY A 314 72.81 -39.38 0.26
N ARG A 315 73.87 -38.89 -0.42
CA ARG A 315 73.99 -38.60 -1.86
C ARG A 315 72.69 -38.25 -2.64
N SER A 316 72.47 -36.95 -2.89
CA SER A 316 71.52 -36.44 -3.88
C SER A 316 72.25 -36.12 -5.20
N SER A 317 71.73 -36.65 -6.31
CA SER A 317 72.26 -36.48 -7.67
C SER A 317 71.24 -35.74 -8.54
N VAL A 318 71.61 -34.51 -8.92
CA VAL A 318 71.65 -33.97 -10.32
C VAL A 318 70.37 -34.17 -11.15
N VAL A 319 69.47 -33.17 -11.26
CA VAL A 319 69.40 -32.02 -12.23
C VAL A 319 68.30 -32.27 -13.30
N PRO A 320 67.54 -31.23 -13.71
CA PRO A 320 66.35 -31.34 -14.56
C PRO A 320 66.69 -31.15 -16.04
N PRO A 321 65.69 -30.97 -16.92
CA PRO A 321 65.84 -29.84 -17.83
C PRO A 321 64.58 -28.97 -17.99
N ASP A 322 64.89 -27.69 -18.04
CA ASP A 322 64.15 -26.60 -18.68
C ASP A 322 64.02 -26.84 -20.19
N GLY A 323 62.99 -26.26 -20.81
CA GLY A 323 62.68 -26.48 -22.22
C GLY A 323 61.45 -25.71 -22.69
N SER A 324 61.52 -24.38 -22.62
CA SER A 324 60.71 -23.48 -23.44
C SER A 324 60.93 -23.77 -24.94
N LEU A 325 59.88 -23.64 -25.77
CA LEU A 325 59.93 -23.13 -27.16
C LEU A 325 58.52 -23.11 -27.81
N THR A 326 58.07 -21.88 -28.06
CA THR A 326 57.49 -21.36 -29.34
C THR A 326 56.38 -22.07 -30.13
N ARG A 327 55.28 -21.31 -30.27
CA ARG A 327 54.73 -20.71 -31.53
C ARG A 327 54.09 -21.63 -32.60
N ALA A 328 52.82 -21.26 -32.88
CA ALA A 328 52.24 -20.99 -34.21
C ALA A 328 51.44 -22.08 -34.96
N ARG A 329 50.25 -21.62 -35.38
CA ARG A 329 49.52 -21.84 -36.66
C ARG A 329 48.48 -22.96 -36.81
N ASP A 330 47.26 -22.45 -37.05
CA ASP A 330 46.35 -22.67 -38.20
C ASP A 330 45.49 -23.95 -38.32
N ALA A 331 44.24 -23.68 -38.71
CA ALA A 331 43.21 -24.50 -39.39
C ALA A 331 42.56 -25.61 -38.53
N GLU A 332 41.24 -25.78 -38.48
CA GLU A 332 40.12 -25.51 -39.41
C GLU A 332 38.83 -25.23 -38.61
#